data_AF-A0A7W5DZA1-F1
#
_entry.id   AF-A0A7W5DZA1-F1
#
_cell.length_a   1.000
_cell.length_b   1.000
_cell.length_c   1.000
_cell.angle_alpha   90.00
_cell.angle_beta   90.00
_cell.angle_gamma   90.00
#
_symmetry.space_group_name_H-M   'P 1'
#
loop_
_entity.id
_entity.type
_entity.pdbx_description
1 polymer ?
#
loop_
_entity_poly.entity_id
_entity_poly.type
_entity_poly.pdbx_seq_one_letter_code
_entity_poly.pdbx_strand_id
1 'polypeptide(L)' 'MMVATKTRKLPPTPPTIAEFMLILAKLGGYLNQKGQGPPGSKTIWRGLRRMEAYREAYTVFGTS' A
#
# COMPACT_ATOMS: atom_id res chain seq x y z
N MET A 1 4.53 -10.34 5.24
CA MET A 1 3.19 -9.89 4.80
C MET A 1 2.68 -8.87 5.81
N MET A 2 2.90 -7.57 5.57
CA MET A 2 2.24 -6.53 6.37
C MET A 2 0.78 -6.42 5.89
N VAL A 3 -0.09 -7.19 6.54
CA VAL A 3 -1.52 -6.92 6.54
C VAL A 3 -1.70 -5.62 7.32
N ALA A 4 -2.49 -4.68 6.80
CA ALA A 4 -2.88 -3.47 7.50
C ALA A 4 -3.42 -3.86 8.88
N THR A 5 -2.59 -3.75 9.90
CA THR A 5 -3.00 -4.03 11.27
C THR A 5 -3.93 -2.89 11.68
N LYS A 6 -5.10 -3.24 12.21
CA LYS A 6 -6.11 -2.32 12.78
C LYS A 6 -5.59 -1.55 14.01
N THR A 7 -4.28 -1.53 14.22
CA THR A 7 -3.56 -0.95 15.33
C THR A 7 -2.75 0.25 14.85
N ARG A 8 -2.81 1.36 15.59
CA ARG A 8 -2.06 2.60 15.31
C ARG A 8 -0.54 2.44 15.48
N LYS A 9 -0.05 1.23 15.78
CA LYS A 9 1.36 0.94 16.02
C LYS A 9 2.03 0.58 14.70
N LEU A 10 2.99 1.40 14.30
CA LEU A 10 3.87 1.11 13.19
C LEU A 10 4.68 -0.16 13.48
N PRO A 11 4.95 -0.99 12.46
CA PRO A 11 5.85 -2.11 12.61
C PRO A 11 7.25 -1.60 13.00
N PRO A 12 7.96 -2.30 13.91
CA PRO A 12 9.27 -1.86 14.39
C PRO A 12 10.33 -1.86 13.29
N THR A 13 10.19 -2.76 12.32
CA THR A 13 11.05 -2.81 11.13
C THR A 13 10.29 -2.26 9.94
N PRO A 14 10.83 -1.27 9.22
CA PRO A 14 10.19 -0.76 8.02
C PRO A 14 10.13 -1.85 6.93
N PRO A 15 9.12 -1.81 6.05
CA PRO A 15 9.06 -2.73 4.92
C PRO A 15 10.23 -2.48 3.96
N THR A 16 10.70 -3.53 3.32
CA THR A 16 11.64 -3.43 2.20
C THR A 16 10.99 -2.73 1.00
N ILE A 17 11.80 -2.27 0.04
CA ILE A 17 11.28 -1.70 -1.21
C ILE A 17 10.36 -2.71 -1.93
N ALA A 18 10.74 -3.99 -1.98
CA ALA A 18 9.92 -5.03 -2.61
C ALA A 18 8.56 -5.20 -1.92
N GLU A 19 8.53 -5.21 -0.58
CA GLU A 19 7.28 -5.28 0.18
C GLU A 19 6.42 -4.02 0.01
N PHE A 20 7.04 -2.84 0.00
CA PHE A 20 6.36 -1.59 -0.24
C PHE A 20 5.73 -1.55 -1.64
N MET A 21 6.46 -1.99 -2.67
CA MET A 21 5.94 -2.11 -4.04
C MET A 21 4.76 -3.09 -4.11
N LEU A 22 4.79 -4.17 -3.34
CA LEU A 22 3.66 -5.11 -3.26
C LEU A 22 2.45 -4.50 -2.53
N ILE A 23 2.67 -3.69 -1.50
CA ILE A 23 1.60 -2.94 -0.82
C ILE A 23 0.94 -1.96 -1.81
N LEU A 24 1.74 -1.19 -2.55
CA LEU A 24 1.24 -0.28 -3.59
C LEU A 24 0.47 -1.05 -4.67
N ALA A 25 0.99 -2.19 -5.14
CA ALA A 25 0.29 -3.02 -6.11
C ALA A 25 -1.09 -3.45 -5.59
N LYS A 26 -1.16 -3.94 -4.34
CA LYS A 26 -2.40 -4.37 -3.70
C LYS A 26 -3.39 -3.22 -3.53
N LEU A 27 -2.92 -2.05 -3.13
CA LEU A 27 -3.73 -0.83 -3.09
C LEU A 27 -4.24 -0.45 -4.49
N GLY A 28 -3.43 -0.72 -5.50
CA GLY A 28 -3.79 -0.65 -6.91
C GLY A 28 -4.75 -1.75 -7.37
N GLY A 29 -5.18 -2.70 -6.55
CA GLY A 29 -6.08 -3.79 -6.93
C GLY A 29 -5.38 -5.08 -7.39
N TYR A 30 -4.08 -5.22 -7.16
CA TYR A 30 -3.37 -6.48 -7.36
C TYR A 30 -3.76 -7.50 -6.29
N LEU A 31 -4.22 -8.69 -6.70
CA LEU A 31 -4.67 -9.71 -5.76
C LEU A 31 -3.52 -10.59 -5.25
N ASN A 32 -2.38 -10.59 -5.95
CA ASN A 32 -1.23 -11.45 -5.64
C ASN A 32 -1.61 -12.94 -5.62
N GLN A 33 -2.36 -13.37 -6.62
CA GLN A 33 -2.80 -14.76 -6.79
C GLN A 33 -1.70 -15.61 -7.47
N LYS A 34 -1.69 -16.91 -7.14
CA LYS A 34 -0.78 -17.87 -7.77
C LYS A 34 -0.98 -17.86 -9.29
N GLY A 35 0.10 -17.67 -10.05
CA GLY A 35 0.08 -17.65 -11.51
C GLY A 35 -0.33 -16.33 -12.17
N GLN A 36 -0.69 -15.29 -11.39
CA GLN A 36 -1.12 -13.98 -11.93
C GLN A 36 0.01 -13.17 -12.58
N GLY A 37 1.27 -13.59 -12.41
CA GLY A 37 2.45 -12.82 -12.83
C GLY A 37 2.65 -11.57 -11.97
N PRO A 38 3.77 -10.85 -12.16
CA PRO A 38 4.08 -9.65 -11.40
C PRO A 38 3.10 -8.50 -11.72
N PRO A 39 2.91 -7.54 -10.79
CA PRO A 39 2.03 -6.40 -11.02
C PRO A 39 2.55 -5.51 -12.15
N GLY A 40 1.67 -5.17 -13.10
CA GLY A 40 1.99 -4.23 -14.18
C GLY A 40 2.10 -2.78 -13.71
N SER A 41 2.71 -1.93 -14.54
CA SER A 41 2.95 -0.51 -14.26
C SER A 41 1.68 0.29 -13.93
N LYS A 42 0.57 0.03 -14.64
CA LYS A 42 -0.73 0.68 -14.37
C LYS A 42 -1.26 0.36 -12.97
N THR A 43 -1.06 -0.86 -12.49
CA THR A 43 -1.50 -1.29 -11.16
C THR A 43 -0.71 -0.57 -10.08
N ILE A 44 0.61 -0.44 -10.25
CA ILE A 44 1.46 0.35 -9.35
C ILE A 44 1.05 1.82 -9.35
N TRP A 45 0.86 2.43 -10.52
CA TRP A 45 0.46 3.83 -10.65
C TRP A 45 -0.87 4.13 -9.93
N ARG A 46 -1.85 3.24 -10.08
CA ARG A 46 -3.14 3.35 -9.38
C ARG A 46 -2.98 3.24 -7.86
N GLY A 47 -2.08 2.39 -7.40
CA GLY A 47 -1.69 2.30 -5.99
C GLY A 47 -1.12 3.62 -5.45
N LEU A 48 -0.16 4.20 -6.16
CA LEU A 48 0.46 5.48 -5.80
C LEU A 48 -0.57 6.62 -5.73
N ARG A 49 -1.46 6.74 -6.73
CA ARG A 49 -2.53 7.76 -6.73
C ARG A 49 -3.46 7.64 -5.52
N ARG A 50 -3.78 6.41 -5.10
CA ARG A 50 -4.60 6.18 -3.89
C ARG A 50 -3.85 6.47 -2.61
N MET A 51 -2.56 6.14 -2.55
CA MET A 51 -1.72 6.47 -1.40
C MET A 51 -1.65 7.98 -1.19
N GLU A 52 -1.51 8.75 -2.27
CA GLU A 52 -1.51 10.22 -2.20
C GLU A 52 -2.81 10.76 -1.61
N ALA A 53 -3.96 10.25 -2.08
CA ALA A 53 -5.26 10.63 -1.53
C ALA A 53 -5.40 10.27 -0.04
N TYR A 54 -4.83 9.14 0.40
CA TYR A 54 -4.81 8.76 1.82
C TYR A 54 -3.89 9.65 2.66
N ARG A 55 -2.76 10.07 2.10
CA ARG A 55 -1.88 11.05 2.74
C ARG A 55 -2.63 12.37 2.95
N GLU A 56 -3.29 12.89 1.91
CA GLU A 56 -4.10 14.11 2.01
C GLU A 56 -5.21 13.96 3.07
N ALA A 57 -5.95 12.86 3.04
CA ALA A 57 -6.98 12.57 4.05
C ALA A 57 -6.38 12.51 5.47
N TYR A 58 -5.22 11.88 5.64
CA TYR A 58 -4.54 11.83 6.94
C TYR A 58 -4.11 13.23 7.41
N THR A 59 -3.66 14.12 6.53
CA THR A 59 -3.35 15.50 6.92
C THR A 59 -4.57 16.30 7.37
N VAL A 60 -5.76 16.01 6.82
CA VAL A 60 -6.99 16.73 7.16
C VAL A 60 -7.66 16.14 8.41
N PHE A 61 -7.70 14.81 8.54
CA PHE A 61 -8.48 14.10 9.57
C PHE A 61 -7.63 13.46 10.67
N GLY A 62 -6.30 13.39 10.51
CA GLY A 62 -5.40 12.67 11.41
C GLY A 62 -5.02 13.42 12.69
N THR A 63 -5.36 14.71 12.79
CA THR A 63 -5.06 15.58 13.94
C THR A 63 -6.29 16.42 14.33
N SER A 64 -7.09 15.85 15.23
CA SER A 64 -7.88 16.51 16.28
C SER A 64 -7.83 15.63 17.52
#